data_AF-A0A1J3G1G6-F1
#
_entry.id   AF-A0A1J3G1G6-F1
#
_cell.length_a   1.000
_cell.length_b   1.000
_cell.length_c   1.000
_cell.angle_alpha   90.00
_cell.angle_beta   90.00
_cell.angle_gamma   90.00
#
_symmetry.space_group_name_H-M   'P 1'
#
loop_
_entity.id
_entity.type
_entity.pdbx_description
1 polymer ?
#
loop_
_entity_poly.entity_id
_entity_poly.type
_entity_poly.pdbx_seq_one_letter_code
_entity_poly.pdbx_strand_id
1 'polypeptide(L)'
;AGFDAAIGDPLGGCCVTPYGYSVMLKKLMGFAQGKVVMALEGGYNLDSIAKSSLACVKVLLDDKPVQGFFETLPLEATWRVIRAVARGYAHIGLHLHIRKLRLESVTRPCSCSLIH
;
A
#
# COMPACT_ATOMS: atom_id res chain seq x y z
N ALA A 1 3.54 7.51 -9.88
CA ALA A 1 2.43 7.08 -9.01
C ALA A 1 1.41 6.31 -9.84
N GLY A 2 1.53 4.98 -9.85
CA GLY A 2 0.57 4.08 -10.50
C GLY A 2 -0.54 3.61 -9.55
N PHE A 3 -1.74 3.45 -10.08
CA PHE A 3 -2.93 2.94 -9.40
C PHE A 3 -3.39 1.58 -9.93
N ASP A 4 -2.52 0.85 -10.62
CA ASP A 4 -2.76 -0.53 -11.08
C ASP A 4 -2.77 -1.55 -9.93
N ALA A 5 -2.12 -1.26 -8.79
CA ALA A 5 -2.26 -2.08 -7.58
C ALA A 5 -3.59 -1.87 -6.83
N ALA A 6 -4.45 -0.95 -7.29
CA ALA A 6 -5.71 -0.64 -6.64
C ALA A 6 -6.70 -1.81 -6.73
N ILE A 7 -7.55 -1.94 -5.71
CA ILE A 7 -8.66 -2.88 -5.75
C ILE A 7 -9.54 -2.61 -7.00
N GLY A 8 -9.82 -3.66 -7.76
CA GLY A 8 -10.63 -3.59 -8.98
C GLY A 8 -9.86 -3.24 -10.26
N ASP A 9 -8.55 -3.00 -10.20
CA ASP A 9 -7.74 -2.90 -11.42
C ASP A 9 -7.65 -4.27 -12.13
N PRO A 10 -7.90 -4.33 -13.46
CA PRO A 10 -7.93 -5.59 -14.18
C PRO A 10 -6.55 -6.23 -14.40
N LEU A 11 -5.45 -5.48 -14.27
CA LEU A 11 -4.11 -5.97 -14.58
C LEU A 11 -3.24 -6.19 -13.34
N GLY A 12 -3.36 -5.37 -12.30
CA GLY A 12 -2.42 -5.44 -11.17
C GLY A 12 -2.70 -6.56 -10.15
N GLY A 13 -3.90 -7.13 -10.11
CA GLY A 13 -4.24 -8.29 -9.26
C GLY A 13 -4.06 -8.05 -7.75
N CYS A 14 -3.97 -6.79 -7.33
CA CYS A 14 -3.78 -6.38 -5.93
C CYS A 14 -5.09 -5.86 -5.33
N CYS A 15 -5.06 -5.56 -4.03
CA CYS A 15 -6.24 -5.11 -3.28
C CYS A 15 -5.98 -3.81 -2.51
N VAL A 16 -5.13 -2.92 -3.04
CA VAL A 16 -4.83 -1.66 -2.35
C VAL A 16 -6.07 -0.75 -2.40
N THR A 17 -6.58 -0.36 -1.24
CA THR A 17 -7.73 0.54 -1.14
C THR A 17 -7.30 2.00 -1.27
N PRO A 18 -8.21 2.92 -1.60
CA PRO A 18 -7.94 4.36 -1.54
C PRO A 18 -7.39 4.81 -0.17
N TYR A 19 -7.88 4.20 0.92
CA TYR A 19 -7.34 4.40 2.26
C TYR A 19 -5.86 3.98 2.35
N GLY A 20 -5.50 2.80 1.83
CA GLY A 20 -4.12 2.32 1.78
C GLY A 20 -3.19 3.28 1.06
N TYR A 21 -3.59 3.81 -0.11
CA TYR A 21 -2.84 4.83 -0.83
C TYR A 21 -2.66 6.12 -0.01
N SER A 22 -3.71 6.58 0.69
CA SER A 22 -3.63 7.76 1.54
C SER A 22 -2.62 7.61 2.69
N VAL A 23 -2.57 6.42 3.31
CA VAL A 23 -1.63 6.10 4.39
C VAL A 23 -0.19 6.05 3.85
N MET A 24 0.02 5.44 2.68
CA MET A 24 1.34 5.40 2.05
C MET A 24 1.87 6.80 1.74
N LEU A 25 1.04 7.65 1.13
CA LEU A 25 1.43 9.03 0.82
C LEU A 25 1.72 9.85 2.09
N LYS A 26 0.90 9.73 3.13
CA LYS A 26 1.14 10.42 4.40
C LYS A 26 2.50 10.04 5.01
N LYS A 27 2.90 8.77 4.91
CA LYS A 27 4.24 8.34 5.36
C LYS A 27 5.36 8.99 4.52
N LEU A 28 5.18 9.12 3.21
CA LEU A 28 6.15 9.78 2.33
C LEU A 28 6.26 11.29 2.60
N MET A 29 5.16 11.95 2.97
CA MET A 29 5.17 13.38 3.33
C MET A 29 5.96 13.67 4.62
N GLY A 30 6.30 12.64 5.42
CA GLY A 30 7.21 12.79 6.56
C GLY A 30 8.67 13.09 6.16
N PHE A 31 9.01 13.00 4.87
CA PHE A 31 10.34 13.28 4.33
C PHE A 31 10.38 14.60 3.58
N ALA A 32 11.60 15.12 3.34
CA ALA A 32 11.84 16.31 2.52
C ALA A 32 10.96 17.54 2.87
N GLN A 33 10.58 17.69 4.15
CA GLN A 33 9.68 18.76 4.63
C GLN A 33 8.31 18.75 3.91
N GLY A 34 7.81 17.58 3.54
CA GLY A 34 6.53 17.43 2.83
C GLY A 34 6.56 17.83 1.35
N LYS A 35 7.74 18.14 0.79
CA LYS A 35 7.89 18.50 -0.63
C LYS A 35 7.81 17.24 -1.50
N VAL A 36 6.58 16.82 -1.79
CA VAL A 36 6.26 15.63 -2.58
C VAL A 36 5.54 16.04 -3.87
N VAL A 37 5.95 15.47 -4.99
CA VAL A 37 5.26 15.59 -6.28
C VAL A 37 4.74 14.22 -6.68
N MET A 38 3.47 14.15 -7.10
CA MET A 38 2.87 12.95 -7.67
C MET A 38 2.77 13.11 -9.19
N ALA A 39 3.40 12.20 -9.92
CA ALA A 39 3.21 12.04 -11.36
C ALA A 39 2.37 10.79 -11.61
N LEU A 40 1.24 10.90 -12.32
CA LEU A 40 0.39 9.76 -12.65
C LEU A 40 1.12 8.82 -13.62
N GLU A 41 1.08 7.51 -13.36
CA GLU A 41 1.64 6.47 -14.23
C GLU A 41 0.55 5.49 -14.66
N GLY A 42 0.65 4.20 -14.28
CA GLY A 42 -0.30 3.16 -14.63
C GLY A 42 -1.62 3.20 -13.85
N GLY A 43 -2.56 2.38 -14.30
CA GLY A 43 -3.92 2.28 -13.78
C GLY A 43 -4.89 2.08 -14.93
N TYR A 44 -5.67 1.00 -14.87
CA TYR A 44 -6.49 0.51 -15.98
C TYR A 44 -7.97 0.38 -15.59
N ASN A 45 -8.33 0.73 -14.35
CA ASN A 45 -9.69 0.95 -13.90
C ASN A 45 -9.91 2.42 -13.52
N LEU A 46 -10.73 3.14 -14.30
CA LEU A 46 -10.98 4.57 -14.11
C LEU A 46 -11.55 4.93 -12.73
N ASP A 47 -12.45 4.10 -12.19
CA ASP A 47 -13.03 4.33 -10.87
C ASP A 47 -11.97 4.16 -9.77
N SER A 48 -11.13 3.14 -9.88
CA SER A 48 -10.05 2.87 -8.93
C SER A 48 -8.99 3.97 -8.97
N ILE A 49 -8.65 4.46 -10.17
CA ILE A 49 -7.75 5.62 -10.36
C ILE A 49 -8.36 6.86 -9.70
N ALA A 50 -9.61 7.21 -10.01
CA ALA A 50 -10.26 8.42 -9.51
C ALA A 50 -10.39 8.41 -7.98
N LYS A 51 -10.83 7.30 -7.39
CA LYS A 51 -10.97 7.19 -5.92
C LYS A 51 -9.62 7.24 -5.21
N SER A 52 -8.62 6.55 -5.74
CA SER A 52 -7.29 6.49 -5.12
C SER A 52 -6.50 7.79 -5.30
N SER A 53 -6.59 8.43 -6.46
CA SER A 53 -5.98 9.75 -6.69
C SER A 53 -6.64 10.82 -5.82
N LEU A 54 -7.97 10.82 -5.68
CA LEU A 54 -8.68 11.71 -4.76
C LEU A 54 -8.23 11.52 -3.31
N ALA A 55 -8.06 10.28 -2.86
CA ALA A 55 -7.57 10.00 -1.51
C ALA A 55 -6.16 10.55 -1.29
N CYS A 56 -5.28 10.46 -2.29
CA CYS A 56 -3.95 11.07 -2.23
C CYS A 56 -4.00 12.61 -2.23
N VAL A 57 -4.81 13.22 -3.09
CA VAL A 57 -4.98 14.69 -3.13
C VAL A 57 -5.48 15.23 -1.79
N LYS A 58 -6.44 14.54 -1.15
CA LYS A 58 -6.91 14.91 0.20
C LYS A 58 -5.76 14.92 1.21
N VAL A 59 -4.84 13.96 1.15
CA VAL A 59 -3.66 13.95 2.03
C VAL A 59 -2.72 15.12 1.74
N LEU A 60 -2.51 15.48 0.48
CA LEU A 60 -1.69 16.65 0.12
C LEU A 60 -2.27 17.97 0.65
N LEU A 61 -3.60 18.08 0.69
CA LEU A 61 -4.31 19.28 1.15
C LEU A 61 -4.46 19.32 2.68
N ASP A 62 -4.87 18.20 3.28
CA ASP A 62 -5.30 18.14 4.68
C ASP A 62 -4.23 17.54 5.63
N ASP A 63 -3.11 17.08 5.06
CA ASP A 63 -2.00 16.41 5.76
C ASP A 63 -2.45 15.22 6.64
N LYS A 64 -3.56 14.58 6.27
CA LYS A 64 -4.18 13.48 7.02
C LYS A 64 -4.69 12.38 6.07
N PRO A 65 -4.48 11.09 6.39
CA PRO A 65 -5.11 9.98 5.67
C PRO A 65 -6.64 10.12 5.67
N VAL A 66 -7.27 9.62 4.62
CA VAL A 66 -8.74 9.53 4.59
C VAL A 66 -9.22 8.53 5.65
N GLN A 67 -10.49 8.60 6.06
CA GLN A 67 -11.03 7.60 6.97
C GLN A 67 -11.09 6.23 6.29
N GLY A 68 -10.67 5.20 7.02
CA GLY A 68 -10.71 3.81 6.58
C GLY A 68 -10.18 2.87 7.65
N PHE A 69 -10.38 1.58 7.42
CA PHE A 69 -9.92 0.52 8.31
C PHE A 69 -8.87 -0.33 7.62
N PHE A 70 -7.90 -0.80 8.40
CA PHE A 70 -6.96 -1.83 8.00
C PHE A 70 -7.17 -3.01 8.91
N GLU A 71 -7.68 -4.11 8.38
CA GLU A 71 -7.65 -5.40 9.06
C GLU A 71 -6.88 -6.33 8.14
N THR A 72 -5.64 -6.65 8.51
CA THR A 72 -4.94 -7.92 8.19
C THR A 72 -3.44 -7.78 8.46
N LEU A 73 -2.86 -8.86 8.96
CA LEU A 73 -1.41 -9.06 8.83
C LEU A 73 -1.06 -9.35 7.37
N PRO A 74 0.16 -9.01 6.93
CA PRO A 74 0.63 -9.44 5.63
C PRO A 74 0.55 -10.97 5.54
N LEU A 75 0.14 -11.49 4.37
CA LEU A 75 0.17 -12.92 4.09
C LEU A 75 1.60 -13.45 4.30
N GLU A 76 1.75 -14.74 4.65
CA GLU A 76 3.07 -15.35 4.82
C GLU A 76 3.96 -15.17 3.57
N ALA A 77 3.37 -15.27 2.38
CA ALA A 77 4.08 -15.01 1.13
C ALA A 77 4.64 -13.57 1.07
N THR A 78 3.82 -12.57 1.41
CA THR A 78 4.25 -11.16 1.49
C THR A 78 5.36 -10.98 2.52
N TRP A 79 5.23 -11.59 3.70
CA TRP A 79 6.25 -11.51 4.76
C TRP A 79 7.58 -12.13 4.34
N ARG A 80 7.55 -13.26 3.60
CA ARG A 80 8.75 -13.88 3.05
C ARG A 80 9.49 -12.94 2.10
N VAL A 81 8.76 -12.24 1.24
CA VAL A 81 9.35 -11.26 0.31
C VAL A 81 9.95 -10.09 1.07
N ILE A 82 9.24 -9.50 2.04
CA ILE A 82 9.75 -8.40 2.88
C ILE A 82 11.08 -8.80 3.55
N ARG A 83 11.14 -10.01 4.11
CA ARG A 83 12.35 -10.52 4.76
C ARG A 83 13.49 -10.73 3.76
N ALA A 84 13.19 -11.27 2.58
CA ALA A 84 14.20 -11.48 1.54
C ALA A 84 14.83 -10.14 1.10
N VAL A 85 14.00 -9.12 0.87
CA VAL A 85 14.45 -7.78 0.51
C VAL A 85 15.30 -7.16 1.64
N ALA A 86 14.84 -7.22 2.90
CA ALA A 86 15.58 -6.67 4.03
C ALA A 86 16.97 -7.31 4.20
N ARG A 87 17.09 -8.62 3.96
CA ARG A 87 18.38 -9.32 3.95
C ARG A 87 19.27 -8.85 2.81
N GLY A 88 18.72 -8.67 1.61
CA GLY A 88 19.44 -8.11 0.46
C GLY A 88 20.06 -6.75 0.78
N TYR A 89 19.31 -5.85 1.43
CA TYR A 89 19.83 -4.55 1.87
C TYR A 89 20.89 -4.66 2.97
N ALA A 90 20.80 -5.64 3.86
CA ALA A 90 21.83 -5.87 4.88
C ALA A 90 23.19 -6.24 4.27
N HIS A 91 23.21 -6.94 3.12
CA HIS A 91 24.45 -7.28 2.41
C HIS A 91 25.20 -6.07 1.85
N ILE A 92 24.50 -4.97 1.57
CA ILE A 92 25.11 -3.72 1.09
C ILE A 92 25.31 -2.69 2.22
N GLY A 93 25.27 -3.14 3.48
CA GLY A 93 25.52 -2.30 4.66
C GLY A 93 24.31 -1.53 5.18
N LEU A 94 23.11 -1.73 4.61
CA LEU A 94 21.88 -1.07 5.05
C LEU A 94 21.03 -2.02 5.92
N HIS A 95 21.12 -1.87 7.24
CA HIS A 95 20.45 -2.78 8.17
C HIS A 95 19.01 -2.37 8.44
N LEU A 96 18.03 -2.98 7.76
CA LEU A 96 16.61 -2.78 8.04
C LEU A 96 16.13 -3.75 9.14
N HIS A 97 15.77 -3.22 10.31
CA HIS A 97 15.16 -4.01 11.38
C HIS A 97 13.65 -4.12 11.21
N ILE A 98 13.18 -5.18 10.54
CA ILE A 98 11.74 -5.43 10.31
C ILE A 98 11.28 -6.56 11.24
N ARG A 99 10.37 -6.24 12.18
CA ARG A 99 9.76 -7.23 13.09
C ARG A 99 8.46 -7.78 12.50
N LYS A 100 8.26 -9.10 12.60
CA LYS A 100 6.95 -9.70 12.31
C LYS A 100 6.03 -9.35 13.47
N LEU A 101 4.93 -8.66 13.20
CA LEU A 101 3.88 -8.50 14.20
C LEU A 101 3.21 -9.88 14.38
N ARG A 102 3.04 -10.32 15.63
CA ARG A 102 2.30 -11.54 15.99
C ARG A 102 1.01 -11.09 16.65
N LEU A 103 -0.13 -11.49 16.11
CA LEU A 103 -1.43 -11.32 16.77
C LEU A 103 -2.13 -12.67 16.83
N GLU A 104 -2.69 -12.93 18.00
CA GLU A 104 -3.55 -14.07 18.30
C GLU A 104 -4.84 -13.96 17.45
N SER A 105 -5.32 -15.13 17.05
CA SER A 105 -6.41 -15.40 16.11
C SER A 105 -7.53 -14.36 16.00
N VAL A 106 -7.70 -13.77 14.82
CA VAL A 106 -9.02 -13.33 14.31
C VAL A 106 -9.11 -13.75 12.85
N THR A 107 -9.88 -14.82 12.60
CA THR A 107 -10.16 -15.36 11.27
C THR A 107 -11.38 -14.67 10.68
N ARG A 108 -11.19 -13.84 9.64
CA ARG A 108 -12.20 -13.66 8.59
C ARG A 108 -11.51 -13.68 7.22
N PRO A 109 -11.80 -14.66 6.35
CA PRO A 109 -11.21 -14.70 5.02
C PRO A 109 -11.86 -13.62 4.14
N CYS A 110 -11.04 -12.79 3.47
CA CYS A 110 -11.47 -12.10 2.27
C CYS A 110 -11.56 -13.15 1.15
N SER A 111 -12.77 -13.43 0.66
CA SER A 111 -12.99 -14.28 -0.50
C SER A 111 -12.51 -13.56 -1.75
N CYS A 112 -11.24 -13.72 -2.09
CA CYS A 112 -10.76 -13.44 -3.44
C CYS A 112 -11.20 -14.64 -4.28
N SER A 113 -12.40 -14.58 -4.85
CA SER A 113 -12.85 -15.56 -5.84
C SER A 113 -11.90 -15.48 -7.02
N LEU A 114 -11.21 -16.58 -7.32
CA LEU A 114 -10.52 -16.75 -8.60
C LEU A 114 -11.52 -16.45 -9.71
N ILE A 115 -11.29 -15.38 -10.47
CA ILE A 115 -11.93 -15.21 -11.77
C ILE A 115 -11.14 -16.12 -12.71
N HIS A 116 -11.85 -17.13 -13.22
CA HIS A 116 -11.38 -18.11 -14.20
C HIS A 116 -10.91 -17.47 -15.51
#